data_AF-A0AAN8MV17-F1
#
_entry.id   AF-A0AAN8MV17-F1
#
_cell.length_a   1.000
_cell.length_b   1.000
_cell.length_c   1.000
_cell.angle_alpha   90.00
_cell.angle_beta   90.00
_cell.angle_gamma   90.00
#
_symmetry.space_group_name_H-M   'P 1'
#
loop_
_entity.id
_entity.type
_entity.pdbx_description
1 polymer ?
#
loop_
_entity_poly.entity_id
_entity_poly.type
_entity_poly.pdbx_seq_one_letter_code
_entity_poly.pdbx_strand_id
1 'polypeptide(L)'
;MAIMSVAGRRIMYLVTLVLLLCSTSVFSAPASGGWGNNTPTTTFGTCNKIYIRKEWRDMTANDRSSFLRSMNLILKKEGRTPRSVWSGAVSRYDDLVATHINQTFEVHYVGHFLPFHRYYTWTLEKMLRDETNYSGPFPYWDWHRDVGQGDAKFFNSPIWDPELGFGGNGEFLPVPAEQAAFAVPGRTGGGCVTTGAFKNMTVNLGPGNSFTENPRCLTRDMSPYFSGRYLSQNQTKITLQAPNFYAFDVIVEGGPSFEASGVHGGGHYGIGGTLGTMGDLYISPGDPAFWLHHANLDRVWWSWQKLNYPARLTDFGGPSCLMDYYVPGQTQKCANATLDIVLDLGYADLVKRNVKTGYNTTKEIKVTVEDVMNIRNMCYDYDTLLNPSTL
;
A
#
# COMPACT_ATOMS: atom_id res chain seq x y z
N MET A 1 -25.79 -29.58 4.72
CA MET A 1 -25.58 -30.06 6.10
C MET A 1 -24.38 -31.00 6.09
N ALA A 2 -23.22 -30.47 6.44
CA ALA A 2 -22.02 -31.25 6.70
C ALA A 2 -21.31 -30.58 7.87
N ILE A 3 -20.90 -31.41 8.83
CA ILE A 3 -20.67 -31.06 10.23
C ILE A 3 -19.26 -30.47 10.37
N MET A 4 -19.17 -29.26 10.91
CA MET A 4 -17.92 -28.61 11.29
C MET A 4 -17.40 -29.25 12.58
N SER A 5 -16.17 -29.76 12.58
CA SER A 5 -15.50 -30.18 13.81
C SER A 5 -14.71 -29.02 14.43
N VAL A 6 -14.92 -28.86 15.73
CA VAL A 6 -14.38 -27.83 16.60
C VAL A 6 -12.95 -28.23 16.99
N ALA A 7 -11.94 -27.76 16.26
CA ALA A 7 -10.54 -27.93 16.66
C ALA A 7 -9.68 -26.80 16.08
N GLY A 8 -9.76 -25.62 16.69
CA GLY A 8 -8.93 -24.46 16.27
C GLY A 8 -8.97 -23.27 17.22
N ARG A 9 -9.31 -23.49 18.51
CA ARG A 9 -9.29 -22.43 19.52
C ARG A 9 -8.43 -22.89 20.69
N ARG A 10 -7.26 -22.29 20.86
CA ARG A 10 -6.62 -21.91 22.14
C ARG A 10 -5.13 -21.62 21.91
N ILE A 11 -4.70 -20.46 22.42
CA ILE A 11 -3.37 -19.93 22.82
C ILE A 11 -3.62 -18.42 22.71
N MET A 12 -3.71 -17.57 23.73
CA MET A 12 -2.97 -17.45 25.00
C MET A 12 -3.81 -16.61 25.98
N TYR A 13 -3.77 -16.96 27.27
CA TYR A 13 -4.22 -16.11 28.38
C TYR A 13 -3.04 -15.79 29.29
N LEU A 14 -3.19 -14.66 30.00
CA LEU A 14 -2.42 -14.13 31.16
C LEU A 14 -1.17 -13.30 30.86
N VAL A 15 -1.25 -11.98 31.09
CA VAL A 15 -0.65 -11.31 32.26
C VAL A 15 -1.52 -10.10 32.67
N THR A 16 -1.53 -9.85 33.97
CA THR A 16 -2.46 -9.13 34.85
C THR A 16 -2.38 -7.60 34.88
N LEU A 17 -3.56 -7.05 35.22
CA LEU A 17 -3.95 -5.74 35.75
C LEU A 17 -3.04 -5.15 36.85
N VAL A 18 -2.79 -3.83 36.85
CA VAL A 18 -2.81 -2.94 38.05
C VAL A 18 -3.02 -1.45 37.64
N LEU A 19 -4.14 -0.89 38.12
CA LEU A 19 -4.48 0.48 38.57
C LEU A 19 -3.78 1.73 37.99
N LEU A 20 -4.58 2.75 37.61
CA LEU A 20 -4.67 4.00 38.39
C LEU A 20 -5.88 4.87 38.02
N LEU A 21 -6.54 5.40 39.05
CA LEU A 21 -7.57 6.43 39.01
C LEU A 21 -6.99 7.76 38.49
N CYS A 22 -7.70 8.46 37.60
CA CYS A 22 -7.56 9.91 37.49
C CYS A 22 -8.90 10.60 37.24
N SER A 23 -9.06 11.65 38.04
CA SER A 23 -10.18 12.55 38.25
C SER A 23 -10.70 13.24 36.99
N THR A 24 -12.03 13.38 36.97
CA THR A 24 -12.76 14.35 36.17
C THR A 24 -12.34 15.78 36.55
N SER A 25 -11.65 16.47 35.65
CA SER A 25 -11.54 17.92 35.70
C SER A 25 -12.05 18.49 34.37
N VAL A 26 -13.19 19.17 34.48
CA VAL A 26 -13.78 19.97 33.42
C VAL A 26 -12.88 21.20 33.27
N PHE A 27 -12.13 21.28 32.16
CA PHE A 27 -11.43 22.51 31.79
C PHE A 27 -12.32 23.32 30.85
N SER A 28 -12.80 24.45 31.37
CA SER A 28 -13.39 25.55 30.63
C SER A 28 -12.37 26.17 29.65
N ALA A 29 -12.79 26.32 28.39
CA ALA A 29 -12.02 27.00 27.35
C ALA A 29 -11.83 28.50 27.65
N PRO A 30 -10.61 29.05 27.57
CA PRO A 30 -10.42 30.49 27.45
C PRO A 30 -10.58 30.92 25.99
N ALA A 31 -11.21 32.09 25.84
CA ALA A 31 -11.51 32.75 24.59
C ALA A 31 -10.28 33.09 23.73
N SER A 32 -10.56 33.14 22.43
CA SER A 32 -9.75 33.65 21.33
C SER A 32 -8.94 34.92 21.62
N GLY A 33 -7.65 34.90 21.30
CA GLY A 33 -6.82 36.10 21.23
C GLY A 33 -5.63 35.92 20.27
N GLY A 34 -5.53 36.83 19.30
CA GLY A 34 -4.27 37.22 18.66
C GLY A 34 -3.93 36.55 17.33
N TRP A 35 -4.21 37.27 16.24
CA TRP A 35 -3.71 36.98 14.89
C TRP A 35 -2.18 37.12 14.83
N GLY A 36 -1.49 36.00 14.65
CA GLY A 36 -0.18 35.97 14.02
C GLY A 36 -0.36 35.46 12.59
N ASN A 37 0.10 36.22 11.60
CA ASN A 37 0.20 35.79 10.21
C ASN A 37 1.24 34.65 10.08
N ASN A 38 0.87 33.44 10.52
CA ASN A 38 1.51 32.22 10.07
C ASN A 38 0.79 31.81 8.80
N THR A 39 1.36 32.15 7.64
CA THR A 39 1.01 31.47 6.39
C THR A 39 1.07 29.96 6.67
N PRO A 40 -0.02 29.18 6.49
CA PRO A 40 0.03 27.75 6.74
C PRO A 40 1.12 27.15 5.86
N THR A 41 2.21 26.68 6.45
CA THR A 41 3.16 25.83 5.75
C THR A 41 2.43 24.55 5.42
N THR A 42 2.00 24.41 4.17
CA THR A 42 1.40 23.18 3.65
C THR A 42 2.40 22.04 3.79
N THR A 43 2.00 20.90 4.37
CA THR A 43 2.86 19.74 4.67
C THR A 43 3.69 19.27 3.48
N PHE A 44 3.13 19.33 2.27
CA PHE A 44 3.80 18.96 1.01
C PHE A 44 4.34 20.13 0.18
N GLY A 45 4.34 21.34 0.74
CA GLY A 45 4.71 22.57 0.03
C GLY A 45 3.65 23.05 -0.97
N THR A 46 3.93 24.18 -1.63
CA THR A 46 3.01 24.77 -2.61
C THR A 46 3.04 24.01 -3.93
N CYS A 47 1.85 23.70 -4.44
CA CYS A 47 1.73 22.95 -5.68
C CYS A 47 1.87 23.81 -6.93
N ASN A 48 3.01 23.72 -7.60
CA ASN A 48 3.27 24.46 -8.85
C ASN A 48 2.82 23.68 -10.11
N LYS A 49 2.62 22.37 -9.99
CA LYS A 49 2.21 21.48 -11.08
C LYS A 49 1.52 20.25 -10.53
N ILE A 50 0.37 19.90 -11.12
CA ILE A 50 -0.29 18.62 -10.85
C ILE A 50 0.29 17.57 -11.80
N TYR A 51 0.84 16.50 -11.22
CA TYR A 51 1.30 15.34 -11.96
C TYR A 51 0.12 14.38 -12.19
N ILE A 52 -0.12 14.03 -13.44
CA ILE A 52 -1.18 13.08 -13.79
C ILE A 52 -0.60 11.67 -13.80
N ARG A 53 -1.07 10.83 -12.88
CA ARG A 53 -0.83 9.39 -12.88
C ARG A 53 -1.61 8.75 -14.03
N LYS A 54 -1.00 7.78 -14.70
CA LYS A 54 -1.54 7.20 -15.93
C LYS A 54 -1.62 5.69 -15.88
N GLU A 55 -2.57 5.14 -16.62
CA GLU A 55 -2.63 3.71 -16.85
C GLU A 55 -1.38 3.27 -17.65
N TRP A 56 -0.76 2.15 -17.26
CA TRP A 56 0.48 1.67 -17.89
C TRP A 56 0.37 1.50 -19.42
N ARG A 57 -0.76 1.00 -19.93
CA ARG A 57 -1.03 0.79 -21.37
C ARG A 57 -1.10 2.09 -22.15
N ASP A 58 -1.50 3.17 -21.48
CA ASP A 58 -1.78 4.46 -22.11
C ASP A 58 -0.55 5.40 -22.00
N MET A 59 0.54 4.93 -21.39
CA MET A 59 1.85 5.59 -21.40
C MET A 59 2.61 5.34 -22.72
N THR A 60 3.35 6.35 -23.16
CA THR A 60 4.24 6.20 -24.32
C THR A 60 5.36 5.22 -24.02
N ALA A 61 5.99 4.64 -25.06
CA ALA A 61 7.14 3.77 -24.87
C ALA A 61 8.30 4.48 -24.12
N ASN A 62 8.49 5.77 -24.39
CA ASN A 62 9.48 6.60 -23.70
C ASN A 62 9.15 6.78 -22.21
N ASP A 63 7.88 7.05 -21.89
CA ASP A 63 7.44 7.15 -20.49
C ASP A 63 7.66 5.82 -19.75
N ARG A 64 7.26 4.70 -20.34
CA ARG A 64 7.46 3.35 -19.76
C ARG A 64 8.95 3.04 -19.55
N SER A 65 9.77 3.24 -20.57
CA SER A 65 11.21 3.03 -20.48
C SER A 65 11.87 3.92 -19.41
N SER A 66 11.49 5.20 -19.37
CA SER A 66 12.05 6.15 -18.39
C SER A 66 11.63 5.84 -16.95
N PHE A 67 10.42 5.33 -16.74
CA PHE A 67 9.96 4.86 -15.43
C PHE A 67 10.76 3.64 -14.96
N LEU A 68 10.88 2.61 -15.80
CA LEU A 68 11.62 1.38 -15.48
C LEU A 68 13.11 1.65 -15.21
N ARG A 69 13.71 2.57 -15.97
CA ARG A 69 15.08 3.06 -15.73
C ARG A 69 15.20 3.73 -14.37
N SER A 70 14.24 4.58 -14.00
CA SER A 70 14.25 5.31 -12.73
C SER A 70 14.10 4.37 -11.53
N MET A 71 13.22 3.36 -11.64
CA MET A 71 13.10 2.30 -10.64
C MET A 71 14.41 1.54 -10.45
N ASN A 72 15.07 1.15 -11.56
CA ASN A 72 16.38 0.49 -11.52
C ASN A 72 17.49 1.35 -10.89
N LEU A 73 17.39 2.68 -10.99
CA LEU A 73 18.31 3.58 -10.30
C LEU A 73 18.07 3.61 -8.79
N ILE A 74 16.81 3.63 -8.34
CA ILE A 74 16.47 3.55 -6.91
C ILE A 74 16.90 2.20 -6.30
N LEU A 75 16.77 1.10 -7.03
CA LEU A 75 17.25 -0.23 -6.63
C LEU A 75 18.77 -0.31 -6.42
N LYS A 76 19.55 0.58 -7.07
CA LYS A 76 21.02 0.60 -6.98
C LYS A 76 21.54 1.69 -6.05
N LYS A 77 20.70 2.66 -5.69
CA LYS A 77 21.11 3.79 -4.86
C LYS A 77 21.22 3.35 -3.41
N GLU A 78 22.28 3.75 -2.72
CA GLU A 78 22.56 3.39 -1.32
C GLU A 78 21.39 3.76 -0.39
N GLY A 79 21.00 2.81 0.48
CA GLY A 79 19.96 2.97 1.50
C GLY A 79 20.27 4.05 2.54
N ARG A 80 19.23 4.63 3.14
CA ARG A 80 19.36 5.55 4.28
C ARG A 80 19.28 4.83 5.62
N THR A 81 18.64 3.67 5.65
CA THR A 81 18.56 2.86 6.85
C THR A 81 19.97 2.39 7.24
N PRO A 82 20.43 2.67 8.47
CA PRO A 82 21.71 2.14 8.91
C PRO A 82 21.71 0.61 8.87
N ARG A 83 22.72 0.01 8.23
CA ARG A 83 22.85 -1.46 8.14
C ARG A 83 22.99 -2.15 9.50
N SER A 84 23.36 -1.42 10.54
CA SER A 84 23.37 -1.90 11.93
C SER A 84 21.97 -2.03 12.53
N VAL A 85 20.96 -1.33 11.99
CA VAL A 85 19.55 -1.45 12.36
C VAL A 85 18.92 -2.58 11.57
N TRP A 86 19.00 -2.53 10.24
CA TRP A 86 18.48 -3.57 9.34
C TRP A 86 19.53 -3.92 8.28
N SER A 87 20.16 -5.08 8.39
CA SER A 87 21.32 -5.43 7.55
C SER A 87 20.95 -5.66 6.08
N GLY A 88 19.71 -6.08 5.80
CA GLY A 88 19.18 -6.26 4.45
C GLY A 88 18.71 -4.98 3.77
N ALA A 89 18.66 -3.84 4.48
CA ALA A 89 18.28 -2.55 3.89
C ALA A 89 19.46 -1.90 3.15
N VAL A 90 19.83 -2.45 1.99
CA VAL A 90 21.05 -2.05 1.28
C VAL A 90 20.84 -0.90 0.29
N SER A 91 19.64 -0.78 -0.26
CA SER A 91 19.29 0.26 -1.24
C SER A 91 18.19 1.21 -0.74
N ARG A 92 18.00 2.33 -1.44
CA ARG A 92 16.86 3.23 -1.22
C ARG A 92 15.53 2.53 -1.41
N TYR A 93 15.47 1.54 -2.31
CA TYR A 93 14.29 0.71 -2.45
C TYR A 93 14.04 -0.14 -1.21
N ASP A 94 15.11 -0.70 -0.62
CA ASP A 94 15.00 -1.51 0.59
C ASP A 94 14.62 -0.69 1.82
N ASP A 95 14.87 0.63 1.85
CA ASP A 95 14.31 1.50 2.91
C ASP A 95 12.77 1.44 2.95
N LEU A 96 12.13 1.45 1.77
CA LEU A 96 10.68 1.34 1.63
C LEU A 96 10.22 -0.06 2.05
N VAL A 97 10.85 -1.11 1.52
CA VAL A 97 10.51 -2.49 1.86
C VAL A 97 10.66 -2.74 3.37
N ALA A 98 11.74 -2.29 3.99
CA ALA A 98 11.95 -2.44 5.43
C ALA A 98 10.92 -1.66 6.26
N THR A 99 10.54 -0.46 5.82
CA THR A 99 9.46 0.31 6.46
C THR A 99 8.15 -0.48 6.46
N HIS A 100 7.80 -1.08 5.33
CA HIS A 100 6.59 -1.90 5.22
C HIS A 100 6.65 -3.15 6.10
N ILE A 101 7.78 -3.87 6.12
CA ILE A 101 7.97 -5.00 7.05
C ILE A 101 7.76 -4.56 8.49
N ASN A 102 8.38 -3.45 8.90
CA ASN A 102 8.37 -2.96 10.28
C ASN A 102 6.98 -2.55 10.75
N GLN A 103 6.13 -2.06 9.84
CA GLN A 103 4.81 -1.52 10.18
C GLN A 103 3.64 -2.38 9.69
N THR A 104 3.90 -3.56 9.13
CA THR A 104 2.88 -4.40 8.47
C THR A 104 1.60 -4.55 9.32
N PHE A 105 1.70 -4.83 10.61
CA PHE A 105 0.53 -4.98 11.49
C PHE A 105 -0.03 -3.69 12.05
N GLU A 106 0.67 -2.58 11.92
CA GLU A 106 0.17 -1.26 12.29
C GLU A 106 -0.64 -0.63 11.14
N VAL A 107 -0.40 -1.03 9.89
CA VAL A 107 -0.93 -0.34 8.70
C VAL A 107 -1.89 -1.16 7.84
N HIS A 108 -2.19 -2.41 8.20
CA HIS A 108 -3.18 -3.26 7.52
C HIS A 108 -4.34 -3.61 8.45
N TYR A 109 -5.55 -3.68 7.89
CA TYR A 109 -6.80 -3.87 8.61
C TYR A 109 -6.99 -2.86 9.74
N VAL A 110 -6.70 -1.60 9.42
CA VAL A 110 -6.81 -0.42 10.28
C VAL A 110 -7.40 0.72 9.48
N GLY A 111 -8.05 1.68 10.14
CA GLY A 111 -8.67 2.80 9.44
C GLY A 111 -7.68 3.67 8.63
N HIS A 112 -6.40 3.67 8.99
CA HIS A 112 -5.36 4.45 8.29
C HIS A 112 -4.58 3.66 7.22
N PHE A 113 -5.06 2.48 6.81
CA PHE A 113 -4.45 1.65 5.76
C PHE A 113 -4.32 2.42 4.44
N LEU A 114 -5.43 2.95 3.91
CA LEU A 114 -5.45 3.71 2.65
C LEU A 114 -4.63 5.01 2.72
N PRO A 115 -4.76 5.85 3.77
CA PRO A 115 -3.88 7.01 3.97
C PRO A 115 -2.38 6.66 3.99
N PHE A 116 -2.00 5.62 4.72
CA PHE A 116 -0.61 5.18 4.79
C PHE A 116 -0.10 4.77 3.41
N HIS A 117 -0.83 3.92 2.69
CA HIS A 117 -0.42 3.41 1.38
C HIS A 117 -0.41 4.50 0.28
N ARG A 118 -1.28 5.51 0.41
CA ARG A 118 -1.24 6.73 -0.41
C ARG A 118 0.07 7.49 -0.19
N TYR A 119 0.43 7.76 1.07
CA TYR A 119 1.67 8.45 1.41
C TYR A 119 2.91 7.64 0.99
N TYR A 120 2.86 6.33 1.21
CA TYR A 120 3.91 5.39 0.83
C TYR A 120 4.17 5.37 -0.67
N THR A 121 3.10 5.25 -1.48
CA THR A 121 3.20 5.29 -2.95
C THR A 121 3.68 6.64 -3.47
N TRP A 122 3.18 7.73 -2.89
CA TRP A 122 3.67 9.08 -3.20
C TRP A 122 5.15 9.26 -2.85
N THR A 123 5.63 8.64 -1.77
CA THR A 123 7.03 8.72 -1.36
C THR A 123 7.94 8.08 -2.40
N LEU A 124 7.60 6.90 -2.94
CA LEU A 124 8.34 6.35 -4.07
C LEU A 124 8.31 7.30 -5.28
N GLU A 125 7.14 7.82 -5.64
CA GLU A 125 7.02 8.77 -6.76
C GLU A 125 7.98 9.96 -6.58
N LYS A 126 8.04 10.52 -5.38
CA LYS A 126 8.96 11.61 -5.04
C LYS A 126 10.43 11.18 -5.07
N MET A 127 10.76 9.98 -4.62
CA MET A 127 12.12 9.43 -4.77
C MET A 127 12.51 9.36 -6.25
N LEU A 128 11.65 8.83 -7.12
CA LEU A 128 11.94 8.77 -8.55
C LEU A 128 12.20 10.18 -9.12
N ARG A 129 11.34 11.14 -8.79
CA ARG A 129 11.47 12.52 -9.30
C ARG A 129 12.75 13.20 -8.79
N ASP A 130 12.94 13.21 -7.48
CA ASP A 130 13.95 14.04 -6.83
C ASP A 130 15.35 13.39 -6.85
N GLU A 131 15.42 12.05 -6.97
CA GLU A 131 16.67 11.30 -6.84
C GLU A 131 17.18 10.69 -8.13
N THR A 132 16.34 10.65 -9.18
CA THR A 132 16.69 10.09 -10.49
C THR A 132 16.35 11.02 -11.66
N ASN A 133 15.81 12.22 -11.36
CA ASN A 133 15.31 13.19 -12.34
C ASN A 133 14.16 12.64 -13.20
N TYR A 134 13.30 11.77 -12.63
CA TYR A 134 12.14 11.25 -13.34
C TYR A 134 11.11 12.38 -13.57
N SER A 135 10.73 12.61 -14.82
CA SER A 135 9.77 13.67 -15.19
C SER A 135 8.45 13.14 -15.76
N GLY A 136 8.36 11.83 -16.00
CA GLY A 136 7.18 11.17 -16.57
C GLY A 136 6.00 11.04 -15.59
N PRO A 137 4.88 10.46 -16.07
CA PRO A 137 3.72 10.14 -15.24
C PRO A 137 4.00 8.93 -14.33
N PHE A 138 3.45 8.91 -13.11
CA PHE A 138 3.53 7.71 -12.27
C PHE A 138 2.45 6.71 -12.71
N PRO A 139 2.78 5.43 -12.92
CA PRO A 139 1.84 4.46 -13.49
C PRO A 139 0.89 3.88 -12.44
N TYR A 140 -0.27 3.44 -12.89
CA TYR A 140 -1.14 2.51 -12.18
C TYR A 140 -1.53 1.32 -13.06
N TRP A 141 -1.91 0.21 -12.45
CA TRP A 141 -2.43 -0.98 -13.14
C TRP A 141 -3.95 -1.01 -13.08
N ASP A 142 -4.62 -0.76 -14.21
CA ASP A 142 -6.05 -1.03 -14.32
C ASP A 142 -6.30 -2.54 -14.48
N TRP A 143 -6.73 -3.18 -13.39
CA TRP A 143 -6.94 -4.63 -13.34
C TRP A 143 -8.04 -5.09 -14.31
N HIS A 144 -9.09 -4.28 -14.50
CA HIS A 144 -10.28 -4.63 -15.27
C HIS A 144 -9.94 -4.95 -16.74
N ARG A 145 -8.85 -4.34 -17.21
CA ARG A 145 -8.34 -4.52 -18.57
C ARG A 145 -7.54 -5.81 -18.77
N ASP A 146 -7.25 -6.57 -17.71
CA ASP A 146 -6.44 -7.81 -17.80
C ASP A 146 -7.11 -9.04 -17.19
N VAL A 147 -8.03 -8.87 -16.24
CA VAL A 147 -8.58 -10.01 -15.48
C VAL A 147 -9.96 -10.46 -15.97
N GLY A 148 -10.37 -11.66 -15.56
CA GLY A 148 -11.76 -12.13 -15.71
C GLY A 148 -12.15 -12.60 -17.12
N GLN A 149 -11.20 -12.73 -18.05
CA GLN A 149 -11.44 -13.19 -19.42
C GLN A 149 -10.38 -14.21 -19.87
N GLY A 150 -10.02 -15.11 -18.95
CA GLY A 150 -9.04 -16.17 -19.18
C GLY A 150 -7.59 -15.73 -18.99
N ASP A 151 -6.72 -16.72 -18.84
CA ASP A 151 -5.31 -16.55 -18.48
C ASP A 151 -4.53 -15.74 -19.52
N ALA A 152 -4.84 -15.94 -20.81
CA ALA A 152 -4.17 -15.24 -21.90
C ALA A 152 -4.28 -13.71 -21.78
N LYS A 153 -5.43 -13.20 -21.34
CA LYS A 153 -5.63 -11.75 -21.18
C LYS A 153 -4.76 -11.19 -20.05
N PHE A 154 -4.63 -11.95 -18.96
CA PHE A 154 -3.76 -11.57 -17.85
C PHE A 154 -2.30 -11.52 -18.29
N PHE A 155 -1.79 -12.57 -18.94
CA PHE A 155 -0.39 -12.66 -19.36
C PHE A 155 -0.03 -11.73 -20.53
N ASN A 156 -0.99 -11.36 -21.37
CA ASN A 156 -0.80 -10.39 -22.46
C ASN A 156 -0.87 -8.92 -21.99
N SER A 157 -1.09 -8.67 -20.69
CA SER A 157 -0.96 -7.33 -20.15
C SER A 157 0.43 -6.77 -20.45
N PRO A 158 0.56 -5.54 -20.96
CA PRO A 158 1.87 -4.97 -21.21
C PRO A 158 2.60 -4.56 -19.93
N ILE A 159 1.98 -4.70 -18.75
CA ILE A 159 2.72 -4.68 -17.49
C ILE A 159 3.72 -5.83 -17.45
N TRP A 160 3.40 -6.98 -18.04
CA TRP A 160 4.28 -8.16 -18.08
C TRP A 160 5.19 -8.20 -19.32
N ASP A 161 5.19 -7.13 -20.12
CA ASP A 161 6.01 -7.02 -21.32
C ASP A 161 7.50 -7.27 -20.99
N PRO A 162 8.21 -8.06 -21.82
CA PRO A 162 9.59 -8.47 -21.54
C PRO A 162 10.63 -7.36 -21.73
N GLU A 163 10.27 -6.23 -22.36
CA GLU A 163 11.19 -5.11 -22.66
C GLU A 163 10.74 -3.80 -22.00
N LEU A 164 9.48 -3.43 -22.22
CA LEU A 164 8.83 -2.22 -21.73
C LEU A 164 7.79 -2.55 -20.65
N GLY A 165 8.11 -3.54 -19.80
CA GLY A 165 7.28 -4.00 -18.69
C GLY A 165 8.11 -4.50 -17.50
N PHE A 166 7.39 -4.99 -16.50
CA PHE A 166 7.87 -5.47 -15.20
C PHE A 166 8.32 -6.93 -15.24
N GLY A 167 8.28 -7.57 -16.41
CA GLY A 167 8.58 -8.99 -16.58
C GLY A 167 7.40 -9.89 -16.27
N GLY A 168 7.45 -11.11 -16.78
CA GLY A 168 6.37 -12.09 -16.64
C GLY A 168 6.43 -12.86 -15.32
N ASN A 169 5.93 -14.10 -15.41
CA ASN A 169 5.87 -15.03 -14.30
C ASN A 169 7.23 -15.67 -13.97
N GLY A 170 7.32 -16.32 -12.81
CA GLY A 170 8.40 -17.25 -12.49
C GLY A 170 8.15 -18.65 -13.05
N GLU A 171 9.19 -19.49 -13.06
CA GLU A 171 9.04 -20.92 -13.33
C GLU A 171 8.06 -21.57 -12.35
N PHE A 172 7.28 -22.55 -12.81
CA PHE A 172 6.38 -23.28 -11.92
C PHE A 172 7.15 -24.11 -10.88
N LEU A 173 6.91 -23.84 -9.59
CA LEU A 173 7.46 -24.63 -8.49
C LEU A 173 6.32 -25.20 -7.65
N PRO A 174 6.31 -26.50 -7.27
CA PRO A 174 5.28 -27.06 -6.39
C PRO A 174 5.31 -26.41 -5.00
N VAL A 175 4.15 -26.24 -4.36
CA VAL A 175 4.07 -25.73 -2.99
C VAL A 175 4.59 -26.81 -2.04
N PRO A 176 5.46 -26.46 -1.07
CA PRO A 176 5.85 -27.39 -0.01
C PRO A 176 4.63 -27.94 0.74
N ALA A 177 4.70 -29.20 1.19
CA ALA A 177 3.55 -29.91 1.76
C ALA A 177 2.96 -29.19 3.00
N GLU A 178 3.82 -28.54 3.78
CA GLU A 178 3.48 -27.74 4.95
C GLU A 178 2.68 -26.46 4.64
N GLN A 179 2.77 -25.96 3.41
CA GLN A 179 2.06 -24.76 2.94
C GLN A 179 0.85 -25.08 2.06
N ALA A 180 0.66 -26.36 1.70
CA ALA A 180 -0.36 -26.78 0.74
C ALA A 180 -1.80 -26.40 1.15
N ALA A 181 -2.10 -26.38 2.46
CA ALA A 181 -3.41 -26.00 2.99
C ALA A 181 -3.74 -24.50 2.76
N PHE A 182 -2.71 -23.68 2.53
CA PHE A 182 -2.82 -22.24 2.31
C PHE A 182 -2.29 -21.85 0.92
N ALA A 183 -2.26 -22.80 -0.02
CA ALA A 183 -1.84 -22.51 -1.38
C ALA A 183 -2.88 -21.66 -2.10
N VAL A 184 -2.45 -20.56 -2.70
CA VAL A 184 -3.26 -19.74 -3.60
C VAL A 184 -3.69 -20.60 -4.81
N PRO A 185 -5.00 -20.72 -5.09
CA PRO A 185 -5.49 -21.57 -6.18
C PRO A 185 -5.14 -20.99 -7.55
N GLY A 186 -5.00 -21.86 -8.55
CA GLY A 186 -4.80 -21.49 -9.96
C GLY A 186 -3.46 -20.82 -10.28
N ARG A 187 -2.49 -20.97 -9.39
CA ARG A 187 -1.14 -20.45 -9.55
C ARG A 187 -0.37 -21.19 -10.66
N THR A 188 0.54 -20.49 -11.31
CA THR A 188 1.23 -20.96 -12.52
C THR A 188 2.74 -20.74 -12.49
N GLY A 189 3.30 -20.28 -11.36
CA GLY A 189 4.73 -19.96 -11.22
C GLY A 189 5.31 -20.44 -9.88
N GLY A 190 6.17 -19.60 -9.30
CA GLY A 190 6.82 -19.83 -8.01
C GLY A 190 8.30 -19.48 -8.00
N GLY A 191 8.98 -19.60 -9.14
CA GLY A 191 10.41 -19.35 -9.28
C GLY A 191 10.78 -17.90 -9.60
N CYS A 192 12.03 -17.71 -10.01
CA CYS A 192 12.58 -16.41 -10.40
C CYS A 192 11.92 -15.87 -11.67
N VAL A 193 11.69 -14.56 -11.72
CA VAL A 193 11.32 -13.83 -12.95
C VAL A 193 12.51 -13.82 -13.92
N THR A 194 12.29 -14.17 -15.18
CA THR A 194 13.35 -14.33 -16.20
C THR A 194 13.34 -13.25 -17.30
N THR A 195 12.31 -12.41 -17.37
CA THR A 195 12.12 -11.37 -18.40
C THR A 195 11.83 -10.00 -17.78
N GLY A 196 11.78 -8.94 -18.62
CA GLY A 196 11.43 -7.59 -18.17
C GLY A 196 12.55 -6.83 -17.47
N ALA A 197 12.22 -5.62 -17.04
CA ALA A 197 13.17 -4.67 -16.47
C ALA A 197 13.75 -5.08 -15.10
N PHE A 198 13.18 -6.10 -14.46
CA PHE A 198 13.53 -6.53 -13.10
C PHE A 198 14.03 -7.98 -13.01
N LYS A 199 14.30 -8.65 -14.13
CA LYS A 199 14.84 -10.03 -14.13
C LYS A 199 16.14 -10.21 -13.33
N ASN A 200 16.95 -9.15 -13.24
CA ASN A 200 18.21 -9.13 -12.50
C ASN A 200 18.12 -8.35 -11.17
N MET A 201 16.90 -8.02 -10.72
CA MET A 201 16.70 -7.38 -9.43
C MET A 201 17.05 -8.36 -8.31
N THR A 202 17.69 -7.84 -7.26
CA THR A 202 17.91 -8.57 -6.01
C THR A 202 16.88 -8.11 -4.98
N VAL A 203 16.15 -9.07 -4.40
CA VAL A 203 15.32 -8.88 -3.22
C VAL A 203 16.18 -9.19 -2.00
N ASN A 204 16.44 -8.22 -1.14
CA ASN A 204 17.42 -8.34 -0.05
C ASN A 204 16.81 -8.68 1.32
N LEU A 205 15.55 -8.30 1.55
CA LEU A 205 14.83 -8.46 2.81
C LEU A 205 13.86 -9.64 2.77
N GLY A 206 13.38 -10.10 3.92
CA GLY A 206 12.47 -11.23 4.02
C GLY A 206 13.12 -12.61 3.75
N PRO A 207 12.33 -13.68 3.58
CA PRO A 207 10.85 -13.70 3.59
C PRO A 207 10.26 -13.34 4.97
N GLY A 208 8.96 -13.03 4.99
CA GLY A 208 8.24 -12.60 6.17
C GLY A 208 8.83 -11.34 6.78
N ASN A 209 8.86 -11.28 8.11
CA ASN A 209 9.30 -10.11 8.86
C ASN A 209 10.82 -9.98 9.07
N SER A 210 11.64 -10.72 8.30
CA SER A 210 13.09 -10.72 8.45
C SER A 210 13.74 -9.46 7.87
N PHE A 211 14.52 -8.76 8.69
CA PHE A 211 15.39 -7.64 8.29
C PHE A 211 16.81 -8.05 7.92
N THR A 212 17.14 -9.34 8.08
CA THR A 212 18.47 -9.88 7.79
C THR A 212 18.71 -9.92 6.28
N GLU A 213 19.91 -9.51 5.85
CA GLU A 213 20.35 -9.62 4.46
C GLU A 213 20.20 -11.06 3.94
N ASN A 214 19.38 -11.21 2.90
CA ASN A 214 19.04 -12.48 2.25
C ASN A 214 18.84 -12.27 0.74
N PRO A 215 19.92 -11.97 -0.01
CA PRO A 215 19.85 -11.61 -1.42
C PRO A 215 19.39 -12.78 -2.27
N ARG A 216 18.30 -12.57 -3.03
CA ARG A 216 17.72 -13.56 -3.94
C ARG A 216 17.05 -12.88 -5.14
N CYS A 217 16.67 -13.66 -6.14
CA CYS A 217 15.92 -13.15 -7.29
C CYS A 217 14.50 -12.70 -6.87
N LEU A 218 13.90 -11.81 -7.66
CA LEU A 218 12.46 -11.57 -7.61
C LEU A 218 11.70 -12.84 -8.03
N THR A 219 10.78 -13.32 -7.21
CA THR A 219 9.92 -14.47 -7.52
C THR A 219 8.48 -14.05 -7.80
N ARG A 220 7.82 -14.72 -8.74
CA ARG A 220 6.37 -14.56 -9.02
C ARG A 220 5.70 -15.91 -9.21
N ASP A 221 4.49 -16.02 -8.69
CA ASP A 221 3.65 -17.21 -8.72
C ASP A 221 2.25 -16.83 -9.20
N MET A 222 2.20 -16.25 -10.40
CA MET A 222 0.99 -15.59 -10.89
C MET A 222 -0.21 -16.54 -10.93
N SER A 223 -1.35 -16.05 -10.46
CA SER A 223 -2.66 -16.71 -10.54
C SER A 223 -3.67 -15.80 -11.25
N PRO A 224 -3.83 -15.95 -12.58
CA PRO A 224 -4.90 -15.29 -13.32
C PRO A 224 -6.29 -15.66 -12.79
N TYR A 225 -6.46 -16.92 -12.34
CA TYR A 225 -7.67 -17.39 -11.68
C TYR A 225 -8.03 -16.55 -10.45
N PHE A 226 -7.06 -16.35 -9.55
CA PHE A 226 -7.28 -15.58 -8.32
C PHE A 226 -7.55 -14.11 -8.62
N SER A 227 -6.75 -13.52 -9.52
CA SER A 227 -6.94 -12.15 -10.00
C SER A 227 -8.33 -11.93 -10.59
N GLY A 228 -8.81 -12.86 -11.42
CA GLY A 228 -10.14 -12.80 -12.04
C GLY A 228 -11.30 -12.83 -11.04
N ARG A 229 -11.11 -13.48 -9.89
CA ARG A 229 -12.12 -13.56 -8.84
C ARG A 229 -12.32 -12.25 -8.09
N TYR A 230 -11.24 -11.51 -7.84
CA TYR A 230 -11.23 -10.37 -6.93
C TYR A 230 -11.05 -9.02 -7.59
N LEU A 231 -10.47 -8.96 -8.78
CA LEU A 231 -10.12 -7.70 -9.45
C LEU A 231 -11.07 -7.35 -10.61
N SER A 232 -12.22 -8.00 -10.70
CA SER A 232 -13.21 -7.71 -11.74
C SER A 232 -13.88 -6.34 -11.55
N GLN A 233 -14.45 -5.79 -12.62
CA GLN A 233 -15.22 -4.53 -12.58
C GLN A 233 -16.32 -4.57 -11.53
N ASN A 234 -17.01 -5.71 -11.39
CA ASN A 234 -18.08 -5.87 -10.41
C ASN A 234 -17.58 -5.73 -8.97
N GLN A 235 -16.40 -6.25 -8.65
CA GLN A 235 -15.81 -6.09 -7.32
C GLN A 235 -15.48 -4.63 -7.03
N THR A 236 -14.88 -3.93 -7.99
CA THR A 236 -14.62 -2.49 -7.85
C THR A 236 -15.89 -1.66 -7.76
N LYS A 237 -16.96 -2.05 -8.46
CA LYS A 237 -18.28 -1.41 -8.36
C LYS A 237 -18.86 -1.53 -6.95
N ILE A 238 -18.78 -2.73 -6.35
CA ILE A 238 -19.19 -2.97 -4.95
C ILE A 238 -18.38 -2.07 -4.01
N THR A 239 -17.06 -1.99 -4.20
CA THR A 239 -16.17 -1.12 -3.41
C THR A 239 -16.60 0.37 -3.51
N LEU A 240 -16.80 0.87 -4.73
CA LEU A 240 -17.19 2.28 -4.96
C LEU A 240 -18.61 2.61 -4.44
N GLN A 241 -19.45 1.61 -4.23
CA GLN A 241 -20.79 1.77 -3.67
C GLN A 241 -20.81 1.78 -2.14
N ALA A 242 -19.66 1.61 -1.47
CA ALA A 242 -19.59 1.68 -0.02
C ALA A 242 -20.20 2.99 0.52
N PRO A 243 -21.06 2.92 1.55
CA PRO A 243 -21.82 4.09 2.01
C PRO A 243 -20.96 5.14 2.71
N ASN A 244 -19.92 4.72 3.42
CA ASN A 244 -18.98 5.55 4.19
C ASN A 244 -17.58 4.96 4.13
N PHE A 245 -16.57 5.68 4.63
CA PHE A 245 -15.18 5.24 4.56
C PHE A 245 -14.95 3.93 5.34
N TYR A 246 -15.56 3.76 6.51
CA TYR A 246 -15.43 2.53 7.30
C TYR A 246 -15.81 1.28 6.49
N ALA A 247 -16.94 1.32 5.77
CA ALA A 247 -17.35 0.23 4.91
C ALA A 247 -16.45 0.08 3.68
N PHE A 248 -15.96 1.19 3.13
CA PHE A 248 -15.04 1.19 1.98
C PHE A 248 -13.74 0.47 2.34
N ASP A 249 -13.14 0.84 3.46
CA ASP A 249 -11.89 0.29 4.01
C ASP A 249 -11.98 -1.24 4.20
N VAL A 250 -13.04 -1.70 4.87
CA VAL A 250 -13.32 -3.15 5.04
C VAL A 250 -13.48 -3.89 3.71
N ILE A 251 -14.12 -3.28 2.71
CA ILE A 251 -14.33 -3.94 1.40
C ILE A 251 -13.04 -3.98 0.58
N VAL A 252 -12.20 -2.94 0.68
CA VAL A 252 -10.94 -2.85 -0.08
C VAL A 252 -9.96 -3.93 0.37
N GLU A 253 -9.64 -3.97 1.66
CA GLU A 253 -8.72 -4.97 2.24
C GLU A 253 -9.37 -6.35 2.33
N GLY A 254 -10.68 -6.37 2.58
CA GLY A 254 -11.42 -7.59 2.79
C GLY A 254 -11.15 -8.19 4.17
N GLY A 255 -10.97 -9.50 4.24
CA GLY A 255 -10.70 -10.25 5.47
C GLY A 255 -9.45 -11.14 5.33
N PRO A 256 -9.00 -11.75 6.43
CA PRO A 256 -7.71 -12.45 6.50
C PRO A 256 -7.70 -13.81 5.78
N SER A 257 -8.80 -14.21 5.13
CA SER A 257 -8.87 -15.46 4.36
C SER A 257 -8.85 -15.19 2.87
N PHE A 258 -8.44 -16.18 2.08
CA PHE A 258 -8.42 -16.07 0.62
C PHE A 258 -9.80 -15.81 0.03
N GLU A 259 -10.87 -16.30 0.66
CA GLU A 259 -12.26 -16.10 0.22
C GLU A 259 -12.72 -14.66 0.40
N ALA A 260 -12.04 -13.92 1.27
CA ALA A 260 -12.38 -12.55 1.64
C ALA A 260 -11.33 -11.55 1.18
N SER A 261 -10.45 -11.84 0.22
CA SER A 261 -9.26 -11.02 -0.06
C SER A 261 -9.49 -9.58 -0.56
N GLY A 262 -10.71 -9.17 -0.88
CA GLY A 262 -10.98 -7.84 -1.44
C GLY A 262 -10.20 -7.55 -2.73
N VAL A 263 -10.30 -6.30 -3.21
CA VAL A 263 -9.50 -5.87 -4.38
C VAL A 263 -8.01 -5.73 -4.03
N HIS A 264 -7.67 -5.46 -2.77
CA HIS A 264 -6.29 -5.40 -2.30
C HIS A 264 -5.60 -6.77 -2.35
N GLY A 265 -6.07 -7.74 -1.57
CA GLY A 265 -5.49 -9.09 -1.56
C GLY A 265 -5.57 -9.78 -2.93
N GLY A 266 -6.58 -9.46 -3.74
CA GLY A 266 -6.69 -9.92 -5.13
C GLY A 266 -5.47 -9.57 -5.99
N GLY A 267 -4.91 -8.36 -5.85
CA GLY A 267 -3.73 -7.92 -6.59
C GLY A 267 -2.44 -8.57 -6.06
N HIS A 268 -2.31 -8.63 -4.74
CA HIS A 268 -1.19 -9.27 -4.05
C HIS A 268 -1.05 -10.76 -4.42
N TYR A 269 -2.05 -11.57 -4.07
CA TYR A 269 -2.03 -13.00 -4.33
C TYR A 269 -2.21 -13.34 -5.82
N GLY A 270 -2.80 -12.45 -6.60
CA GLY A 270 -2.91 -12.59 -8.05
C GLY A 270 -1.55 -12.56 -8.77
N ILE A 271 -0.63 -11.71 -8.34
CA ILE A 271 0.73 -11.64 -8.90
C ILE A 271 1.67 -12.61 -8.18
N GLY A 272 1.59 -12.63 -6.85
CA GLY A 272 2.58 -13.29 -6.01
C GLY A 272 2.23 -14.72 -5.63
N GLY A 273 0.99 -15.18 -5.82
CA GLY A 273 0.57 -16.53 -5.45
C GLY A 273 1.00 -16.91 -4.04
N THR A 274 1.51 -18.14 -3.90
CA THR A 274 1.96 -18.66 -2.59
C THR A 274 3.46 -18.42 -2.37
N LEU A 275 4.25 -18.50 -3.44
CA LEU A 275 5.72 -18.52 -3.39
C LEU A 275 6.40 -17.24 -3.91
N GLY A 276 5.61 -16.33 -4.48
CA GLY A 276 6.07 -15.08 -5.07
C GLY A 276 6.15 -13.94 -4.06
N THR A 277 6.98 -12.96 -4.39
CA THR A 277 7.29 -11.82 -3.51
C THR A 277 6.05 -10.97 -3.21
N MET A 278 5.19 -10.71 -4.19
CA MET A 278 3.96 -9.91 -4.02
C MET A 278 2.93 -10.56 -3.07
N GLY A 279 3.02 -11.88 -2.86
CA GLY A 279 2.08 -12.66 -2.05
C GLY A 279 2.46 -12.72 -0.57
N ASP A 280 3.68 -12.33 -0.22
CA ASP A 280 4.12 -12.21 1.17
C ASP A 280 3.68 -10.85 1.72
N LEU A 281 2.81 -10.87 2.74
CA LEU A 281 2.23 -9.67 3.36
C LEU A 281 3.28 -8.64 3.82
N TYR A 282 4.46 -9.08 4.24
CA TYR A 282 5.48 -8.19 4.77
C TYR A 282 6.34 -7.60 3.65
N ILE A 283 6.77 -8.44 2.71
CA ILE A 283 7.74 -8.09 1.66
C ILE A 283 7.12 -7.90 0.28
N SER A 284 5.79 -7.77 0.20
CA SER A 284 5.09 -7.48 -1.05
C SER A 284 5.62 -6.27 -1.82
N PRO A 285 6.08 -5.16 -1.19
CA PRO A 285 6.72 -4.07 -1.94
C PRO A 285 8.06 -4.46 -2.57
N GLY A 286 8.63 -5.61 -2.22
CA GLY A 286 9.78 -6.21 -2.88
C GLY A 286 9.53 -6.54 -4.35
N ASP A 287 8.26 -6.69 -4.77
CA ASP A 287 7.89 -6.76 -6.19
C ASP A 287 7.54 -5.35 -6.70
N PRO A 288 8.25 -4.81 -7.72
CA PRO A 288 7.94 -3.49 -8.27
C PRO A 288 6.52 -3.32 -8.83
N ALA A 289 5.78 -4.40 -9.09
CA ALA A 289 4.37 -4.33 -9.46
C ALA A 289 3.44 -3.86 -8.31
N PHE A 290 3.90 -3.94 -7.05
CA PHE A 290 3.21 -3.43 -5.86
C PHE A 290 2.76 -1.97 -6.05
N TRP A 291 3.64 -1.13 -6.58
CA TRP A 291 3.40 0.29 -6.70
C TRP A 291 2.30 0.64 -7.71
N LEU A 292 2.17 -0.17 -8.77
CA LEU A 292 1.10 0.01 -9.76
C LEU A 292 -0.25 -0.47 -9.21
N HIS A 293 -0.22 -1.55 -8.43
CA HIS A 293 -1.40 -2.05 -7.74
C HIS A 293 -1.91 -1.04 -6.71
N HIS A 294 -1.05 -0.54 -5.82
CA HIS A 294 -1.41 0.45 -4.79
C HIS A 294 -1.75 1.83 -5.38
N ALA A 295 -1.14 2.23 -6.50
CA ALA A 295 -1.59 3.41 -7.23
C ALA A 295 -3.01 3.26 -7.79
N ASN A 296 -3.44 2.04 -8.17
CA ASN A 296 -4.83 1.81 -8.59
C ASN A 296 -5.79 1.68 -7.40
N LEU A 297 -5.36 1.16 -6.24
CA LEU A 297 -6.15 1.23 -5.00
C LEU A 297 -6.39 2.69 -4.58
N ASP A 298 -5.35 3.51 -4.63
CA ASP A 298 -5.44 4.95 -4.38
C ASP A 298 -6.39 5.64 -5.39
N ARG A 299 -6.35 5.24 -6.67
CA ARG A 299 -7.30 5.70 -7.70
C ARG A 299 -8.75 5.32 -7.37
N VAL A 300 -8.99 4.09 -6.90
CA VAL A 300 -10.32 3.62 -6.50
C VAL A 300 -10.82 4.44 -5.31
N TRP A 301 -9.98 4.69 -4.31
CA TRP A 301 -10.33 5.53 -3.16
C TRP A 301 -10.61 6.98 -3.58
N TRP A 302 -9.74 7.59 -4.37
CA TRP A 302 -9.95 8.94 -4.87
C TRP A 302 -11.24 9.05 -5.70
N SER A 303 -11.52 8.06 -6.54
CA SER A 303 -12.79 7.99 -7.29
C SER A 303 -13.99 7.97 -6.32
N TRP A 304 -13.94 7.15 -5.27
CA TRP A 304 -14.99 7.10 -4.24
C TRP A 304 -15.17 8.44 -3.50
N GLN A 305 -14.07 9.13 -3.17
CA GLN A 305 -14.11 10.48 -2.57
C GLN A 305 -14.77 11.48 -3.52
N LYS A 306 -14.51 11.38 -4.84
CA LYS A 306 -15.07 12.28 -5.86
C LYS A 306 -16.55 12.05 -6.15
N LEU A 307 -17.10 10.85 -5.93
CA LEU A 307 -18.53 10.55 -6.12
C LEU A 307 -19.45 11.38 -5.21
N ASN A 308 -18.98 11.80 -4.03
CA ASN A 308 -19.72 12.67 -3.12
C ASN A 308 -18.79 13.70 -2.47
N TYR A 309 -18.14 14.50 -3.32
CA TYR A 309 -17.25 15.59 -2.91
C TYR A 309 -18.07 16.85 -2.55
N PRO A 310 -17.74 17.59 -1.47
CA PRO A 310 -16.59 17.40 -0.58
C PRO A 310 -16.86 16.49 0.63
N ALA A 311 -18.08 15.98 0.81
CA ALA A 311 -18.47 15.23 2.02
C ALA A 311 -17.55 14.02 2.30
N ARG A 312 -17.15 13.27 1.27
CA ARG A 312 -16.24 12.12 1.39
C ARG A 312 -14.76 12.48 1.44
N LEU A 313 -14.39 13.75 1.30
CA LEU A 313 -12.99 14.16 1.38
C LEU A 313 -12.42 13.89 2.78
N THR A 314 -13.22 14.13 3.81
CA THR A 314 -12.84 13.93 5.22
C THR A 314 -13.61 12.78 5.88
N ASP A 315 -14.35 11.98 5.11
CA ASP A 315 -14.97 10.75 5.63
C ASP A 315 -13.86 9.74 5.92
N PHE A 316 -13.73 9.36 7.18
CA PHE A 316 -12.64 8.57 7.72
C PHE A 316 -13.11 7.78 8.95
N GLY A 317 -12.58 6.59 9.13
CA GLY A 317 -12.93 5.72 10.26
C GLY A 317 -12.28 4.34 10.15
N GLY A 318 -12.51 3.51 11.17
CA GLY A 318 -11.86 2.21 11.33
C GLY A 318 -11.05 2.16 12.63
N PRO A 319 -10.58 0.99 13.05
CA PRO A 319 -9.78 0.86 14.26
C PRO A 319 -8.38 1.44 14.08
N SER A 320 -7.74 1.88 15.16
CA SER A 320 -6.35 2.31 15.15
C SER A 320 -5.35 1.14 15.26
N CYS A 321 -5.84 -0.10 15.39
CA CYS A 321 -5.03 -1.30 15.56
C CYS A 321 -5.63 -2.50 14.81
N LEU A 322 -4.76 -3.44 14.46
CA LEU A 322 -5.05 -4.59 13.61
C LEU A 322 -6.38 -5.28 13.92
N MET A 323 -7.28 -5.33 12.92
CA MET A 323 -8.49 -6.16 12.90
C MET A 323 -9.52 -5.87 14.00
N ASP A 324 -9.47 -4.73 14.67
CA ASP A 324 -10.37 -4.37 15.78
C ASP A 324 -11.66 -3.65 15.32
N TYR A 325 -12.16 -4.02 14.13
CA TYR A 325 -13.44 -3.53 13.61
C TYR A 325 -14.59 -3.99 14.52
N TYR A 326 -15.65 -3.18 14.60
CA TYR A 326 -16.81 -3.46 15.43
C TYR A 326 -17.46 -4.82 15.10
N VAL A 327 -17.57 -5.67 16.13
CA VAL A 327 -18.32 -6.92 16.10
C VAL A 327 -19.38 -6.87 17.20
N PRO A 328 -20.68 -7.08 16.89
CA PRO A 328 -21.73 -7.07 17.90
C PRO A 328 -21.43 -7.99 19.08
N GLY A 329 -21.49 -7.44 20.29
CA GLY A 329 -21.22 -8.18 21.53
C GLY A 329 -19.75 -8.37 21.88
N GLN A 330 -18.81 -7.75 21.15
CA GLN A 330 -17.39 -7.72 21.49
C GLN A 330 -16.93 -6.30 21.82
N THR A 331 -16.04 -6.19 22.80
CA THR A 331 -15.41 -4.92 23.16
C THR A 331 -14.19 -4.69 22.26
N GLN A 332 -14.14 -3.53 21.61
CA GLN A 332 -12.95 -3.08 20.87
C GLN A 332 -11.78 -2.87 21.83
N LYS A 333 -10.59 -3.28 21.40
CA LYS A 333 -9.34 -3.20 22.16
C LYS A 333 -8.64 -1.85 22.01
N CYS A 334 -8.84 -1.15 20.90
CA CYS A 334 -8.23 0.15 20.63
C CYS A 334 -9.25 1.22 20.29
N ALA A 335 -8.77 2.47 20.26
CA ALA A 335 -9.56 3.59 19.80
C ALA A 335 -9.78 3.51 18.28
N ASN A 336 -10.76 4.25 17.79
CA ASN A 336 -10.88 4.48 16.36
C ASN A 336 -9.74 5.36 15.87
N ALA A 337 -9.30 5.11 14.65
CA ALA A 337 -8.36 5.98 13.96
C ALA A 337 -8.97 7.38 13.77
N THR A 338 -8.14 8.41 13.95
CA THR A 338 -8.50 9.82 13.78
C THR A 338 -7.62 10.49 12.72
N LEU A 339 -8.07 11.65 12.21
CA LEU A 339 -7.37 12.38 11.15
C LEU A 339 -5.97 12.90 11.58
N ASP A 340 -5.70 13.01 12.87
CA ASP A 340 -4.44 13.46 13.45
C ASP A 340 -3.42 12.33 13.68
N ILE A 341 -3.76 11.07 13.35
CA ILE A 341 -2.78 9.98 13.34
C ILE A 341 -1.62 10.37 12.43
N VAL A 342 -0.41 10.25 12.97
CA VAL A 342 0.83 10.53 12.26
C VAL A 342 1.18 9.33 11.38
N LEU A 343 1.46 9.60 10.12
CA LEU A 343 2.01 8.65 9.15
C LEU A 343 3.53 8.83 9.11
N ASP A 344 4.29 7.83 9.52
CA ASP A 344 5.76 7.84 9.53
C ASP A 344 6.29 6.73 8.63
N LEU A 345 7.22 7.08 7.73
CA LEU A 345 7.87 6.09 6.84
C LEU A 345 9.30 5.79 7.28
N GLY A 346 9.63 5.96 8.56
CA GLY A 346 10.96 5.68 9.11
C GLY A 346 12.08 6.36 8.32
N TYR A 347 13.05 5.56 7.87
CA TYR A 347 14.20 6.03 7.07
C TYR A 347 13.86 6.31 5.59
N ALA A 348 12.72 5.81 5.09
CA ALA A 348 12.24 6.10 3.76
C ALA A 348 11.56 7.47 3.66
N ASP A 349 11.16 8.07 4.80
CA ASP A 349 10.43 9.33 4.85
C ASP A 349 11.22 10.50 4.23
N LEU A 350 10.54 11.27 3.38
CA LEU A 350 11.11 12.44 2.68
C LEU A 350 10.60 13.79 3.20
N VAL A 351 9.51 13.80 3.96
CA VAL A 351 8.83 14.99 4.48
C VAL A 351 9.23 15.27 5.92
N LYS A 352 9.53 14.22 6.70
CA LYS A 352 10.10 14.33 8.04
C LYS A 352 11.41 15.10 8.00
N ARG A 353 11.29 16.41 8.23
CA ARG A 353 12.41 17.35 8.24
C ARG A 353 12.27 18.24 9.46
N ASN A 354 13.41 18.46 10.11
CA ASN A 354 13.55 19.52 11.09
C ASN A 354 13.64 20.84 10.35
N VAL A 355 12.56 21.62 10.37
CA VAL A 355 12.57 22.99 9.85
C VAL A 355 13.05 23.91 10.97
N LYS A 356 14.12 24.67 10.72
CA LYS A 356 14.55 25.74 11.65
C LYS A 356 13.51 26.84 11.66
N THR A 357 12.82 27.03 12.79
CA THR A 357 11.84 28.09 13.02
C THR A 357 12.51 29.22 13.80
N GLY A 358 13.36 30.02 13.14
CA GLY A 358 14.08 31.12 13.82
C GLY A 358 15.00 30.63 14.95
N TYR A 359 15.49 31.56 15.79
CA TYR A 359 16.56 31.34 16.78
C TYR A 359 16.37 30.04 17.59
N ASN A 360 17.22 29.05 17.30
CA ASN A 360 17.41 27.78 18.01
C ASN A 360 16.21 26.83 18.20
N THR A 361 15.12 26.98 17.46
CA THR A 361 14.02 25.98 17.50
C THR A 361 13.91 25.22 16.17
N THR A 362 13.84 23.90 16.25
CA THR A 362 13.52 23.02 15.12
C THR A 362 12.13 22.45 15.33
N LYS A 363 11.22 22.68 14.38
CA LYS A 363 9.92 22.00 14.34
C LYS A 363 10.02 20.81 13.40
N GLU A 364 9.71 19.62 13.91
CA GLU A 364 9.50 18.44 13.09
C GLU A 364 8.16 18.60 12.36
N ILE A 365 8.19 18.57 11.01
CA ILE A 365 6.97 18.42 10.22
C ILE A 365 6.60 16.94 10.24
N LYS A 366 5.40 16.64 10.75
CA LYS A 366 4.79 15.31 10.75
C LYS A 366 3.68 15.30 9.72
N VAL A 367 3.59 14.23 8.94
CA VAL A 367 2.46 13.98 8.04
C VAL A 367 1.37 13.29 8.83
N THR A 368 0.13 13.77 8.75
CA THR A 368 -1.03 13.09 9.34
C THR A 368 -1.92 12.48 8.29
N VAL A 369 -2.91 11.70 8.72
CA VAL A 369 -4.00 11.24 7.85
C VAL A 369 -4.68 12.43 7.15
N GLU A 370 -4.97 13.52 7.89
CA GLU A 370 -5.60 14.73 7.35
C GLU A 370 -4.83 15.29 6.13
N ASP A 371 -3.50 15.34 6.21
CA ASP A 371 -2.65 15.89 5.17
C ASP A 371 -2.80 15.15 3.83
N VAL A 372 -3.07 13.84 3.87
CA VAL A 372 -3.12 12.96 2.69
C VAL A 372 -4.54 12.66 2.20
N MET A 373 -5.56 13.20 2.86
CA MET A 373 -6.95 13.00 2.43
C MET A 373 -7.24 13.60 1.05
N ASN A 374 -6.53 14.69 0.69
CA ASN A 374 -6.68 15.36 -0.61
C ASN A 374 -5.40 15.24 -1.44
N ILE A 375 -5.43 14.40 -2.48
CA ILE A 375 -4.28 14.16 -3.36
C ILE A 375 -3.79 15.42 -4.10
N ARG A 376 -4.64 16.44 -4.26
CA ARG A 376 -4.25 17.72 -4.88
C ARG A 376 -3.32 18.53 -3.99
N ASN A 377 -3.38 18.35 -2.66
CA ASN A 377 -2.38 18.92 -1.74
C ASN A 377 -1.01 18.23 -1.90
N MET A 378 -1.00 17.00 -2.41
CA MET A 378 0.19 16.19 -2.70
C MET A 378 0.67 16.33 -4.16
N CYS A 379 0.10 17.26 -4.92
CA CYS A 379 0.44 17.57 -6.30
C CYS A 379 0.20 16.49 -7.36
N TYR A 380 -0.79 15.63 -7.19
CA TYR A 380 -1.13 14.69 -8.24
C TYR A 380 -2.64 14.49 -8.43
N ASP A 381 -3.00 13.90 -9.56
CA ASP A 381 -4.33 13.34 -9.85
C ASP A 381 -4.19 12.17 -10.83
N TYR A 382 -5.30 11.56 -11.21
CA TYR A 382 -5.37 10.47 -12.18
C TYR A 382 -5.94 10.98 -13.51
N ASP A 383 -5.49 10.39 -14.62
CA ASP A 383 -6.02 10.68 -15.95
C ASP A 383 -7.49 10.27 -16.11
N THR A 384 -7.90 9.19 -15.45
CA THR A 384 -9.25 8.65 -15.50
C THR A 384 -9.73 8.28 -14.11
N LEU A 385 -10.92 8.74 -13.72
CA LEU A 385 -11.59 8.30 -12.49
C LEU A 385 -12.67 7.27 -12.79
N LEU A 386 -12.97 6.46 -11.78
CA LEU A 386 -13.94 5.38 -11.87
C LEU A 386 -15.33 5.87 -11.44
N ASN A 387 -16.36 5.41 -12.12
CA ASN A 387 -17.75 5.64 -11.74
C ASN A 387 -18.54 4.32 -11.80
N PRO A 388 -19.24 3.90 -10.73
CA PRO A 388 -20.08 2.70 -10.70
C PRO A 388 -21.10 2.58 -11.84
N SER A 389 -21.54 3.69 -12.42
CA SER A 389 -22.52 3.69 -13.52
C SER A 389 -21.92 3.40 -14.89
N THR A 390 -20.62 3.60 -15.05
CA THR A 390 -19.90 3.40 -16.33
C THR A 390 -18.94 2.22 -16.30
N LEU A 391 -18.74 1.62 -15.12
CA LEU A 391 -17.95 0.40 -14.91
C LEU A 391 -18.71 -0.86 -15.27
#